data_AF-A0A847BGP0-F1
#
_entry.id   AF-A0A847BGP0-F1
#
_cell.length_a   1.000
_cell.length_b   1.000
_cell.length_c   1.000
_cell.angle_alpha   90.00
_cell.angle_beta   90.00
_cell.angle_gamma   90.00
#
_symmetry.space_group_name_H-M   'P 1'
#
loop_
_entity.id
_entity.type
_entity.pdbx_description
1 polymer ?
#
loop_
_entity_poly.entity_id
_entity_poly.type
_entity_poly.pdbx_seq_one_letter_code
_entity_poly.pdbx_strand_id
1 'polypeptide(L)'
;MALTIEIFPDGTAELGIDSPEMDAADRGELSSITAAFGHLLPVGEHTLSDWARHIEGAHPESVVASAYAGRLREIERQYTPPLPGLDWVIEHGPNTVGRDWVAGDIHGQYGKFMRALEAVGFDVERDRLFQVGDLIDRGRNSRQCLELAFEPWFYACLGNHERLALDALREGQDSGAWDLWFRNGGSWIYGEDIREVKTLLEAALPHLPLAREV
;
A
#
# COMPACT_ATOMS: atom_id res chain seq x y z
N MET A 1 1.74 0.79 11.83
CA MET A 1 0.69 0.10 12.63
C MET A 1 -0.68 0.47 12.07
N ALA A 2 -1.68 -0.39 12.19
CA ALA A 2 -3.05 -0.12 11.73
C ALA A 2 -3.85 0.59 12.82
N LEU A 3 -4.62 1.63 12.48
CA LEU A 3 -5.46 2.36 13.44
C LEU A 3 -6.50 1.43 14.05
N THR A 4 -6.35 1.11 15.33
CA THR A 4 -7.26 0.25 16.08
C THR A 4 -8.04 0.99 17.15
N ILE A 5 -9.16 0.40 17.55
CA ILE A 5 -9.96 0.78 18.72
C ILE A 5 -10.06 -0.44 19.64
N GLU A 6 -9.75 -0.27 20.92
CA GLU A 6 -9.90 -1.29 21.95
C GLU A 6 -11.21 -1.05 22.70
N ILE A 7 -12.05 -2.08 22.76
CA ILE A 7 -13.31 -2.08 23.52
C ILE A 7 -13.11 -2.87 24.81
N PHE A 8 -13.28 -2.19 25.94
CA PHE A 8 -13.10 -2.78 27.27
C PHE A 8 -14.38 -3.45 27.77
N PRO A 9 -14.28 -4.38 28.75
CA PRO A 9 -15.44 -5.09 29.30
C PRO A 9 -16.52 -4.20 29.92
N ASP A 10 -16.19 -2.97 30.30
CA ASP A 10 -17.13 -1.98 30.84
C ASP A 10 -17.83 -1.16 29.74
N GLY A 11 -17.55 -1.46 28.46
CA GLY A 11 -18.12 -0.79 27.30
C GLY A 11 -17.42 0.52 26.94
N THR A 12 -16.33 0.87 27.63
CA THR A 12 -15.48 2.00 27.23
C THR A 12 -14.64 1.62 26.00
N ALA A 13 -14.27 2.62 25.22
CA ALA A 13 -13.46 2.45 24.02
C ALA A 13 -12.27 3.41 24.02
N GLU A 14 -11.08 2.90 23.74
CA GLU A 14 -9.87 3.71 23.56
C GLU A 14 -9.27 3.49 22.17
N LEU A 15 -8.73 4.55 21.58
CA LEU A 15 -8.06 4.46 20.28
C LEU A 15 -6.64 3.89 20.51
N GLY A 16 -6.38 2.70 19.97
CA GLY A 16 -5.15 1.92 20.16
C GLY A 16 -3.91 2.45 19.43
N ILE A 17 -4.00 3.62 18.78
CA ILE A 17 -2.83 4.33 18.27
C ILE A 17 -2.86 5.77 18.78
N ASP A 18 -1.83 6.10 19.55
CA ASP A 18 -1.36 7.47 19.70
C ASP A 18 -0.85 7.90 18.32
N SER A 19 -1.76 8.41 17.48
CA SER A 19 -1.38 9.17 16.29
C SER A 19 -1.31 10.61 16.77
N PRO A 20 -0.12 11.09 17.22
CA PRO A 20 0.06 12.47 17.65
C PRO A 20 -0.31 13.49 16.55
N GLU A 21 -0.41 13.01 15.31
CA GLU A 21 -0.75 13.75 14.10
C GLU A 21 -2.25 13.70 13.73
N MET A 22 -3.07 12.87 14.38
CA MET A 22 -4.51 12.86 14.15
C MET A 22 -5.10 14.21 14.51
N ASP A 23 -5.89 14.79 13.60
CA ASP A 23 -6.48 16.10 13.85
C ASP A 23 -7.63 16.03 14.88
N ALA A 24 -7.98 17.20 15.43
CA ALA A 24 -9.02 17.29 16.46
C ALA A 24 -10.44 17.01 15.93
N ALA A 25 -10.68 17.17 14.62
CA ALA A 25 -11.98 16.93 14.02
C ALA A 25 -12.23 15.43 13.91
N ASP A 26 -11.26 14.67 13.39
CA ASP A 26 -11.32 13.22 13.27
C ASP A 26 -11.44 12.54 14.65
N ARG A 27 -10.72 13.04 15.66
CA ARG A 27 -10.90 12.57 17.06
C ARG A 27 -12.31 12.80 17.59
N GLY A 28 -12.89 13.98 17.33
CA GLY A 28 -14.25 14.31 17.76
C GLY A 28 -15.30 13.44 17.06
N GLU A 29 -15.07 13.11 15.80
CA GLU A 29 -15.94 12.25 15.02
C GLU A 29 -15.88 10.79 15.48
N LEU A 30 -14.68 10.23 15.68
CA LEU A 30 -14.51 8.90 16.26
C LEU A 30 -15.21 8.79 17.62
N SER A 31 -15.08 9.80 18.49
CA SER A 31 -15.80 9.84 19.77
C SER A 31 -17.33 9.81 19.61
N SER A 32 -17.86 10.55 18.62
CA SER A 32 -19.28 10.58 18.31
C SER A 32 -19.79 9.23 17.81
N ILE A 33 -19.01 8.57 16.96
CA ILE A 33 -19.32 7.23 16.44
C ILE A 33 -19.24 6.19 17.56
N THR A 34 -18.27 6.29 18.48
CA THR A 34 -18.17 5.43 19.67
C THR A 34 -19.42 5.56 20.52
N ALA A 35 -19.87 6.78 20.79
CA ALA A 35 -21.07 7.02 21.57
C ALA A 35 -22.33 6.41 20.90
N ALA A 36 -22.41 6.45 19.57
CA ALA A 36 -23.55 5.94 18.82
C ALA A 36 -23.54 4.41 18.64
N PHE A 37 -22.37 3.81 18.37
CA PHE A 37 -22.26 2.43 17.88
C PHE A 37 -21.23 1.56 18.63
N GLY A 38 -20.56 2.08 19.66
CA GLY A 38 -19.54 1.32 20.39
C GLY A 38 -20.07 0.01 21.00
N HIS A 39 -21.35 -0.01 21.39
CA HIS A 39 -22.04 -1.20 21.91
C HIS A 39 -22.20 -2.34 20.89
N LEU A 40 -22.01 -2.07 19.59
CA LEU A 40 -22.07 -3.09 18.53
C LEU A 40 -20.77 -3.87 18.38
N LEU A 41 -19.67 -3.39 18.96
CA LEU A 41 -18.37 -4.05 18.88
C LEU A 41 -18.20 -5.08 20.00
N PRO A 42 -17.65 -6.27 19.71
CA PRO A 42 -17.19 -7.20 20.73
C PRO A 42 -16.07 -6.58 21.59
N VAL A 43 -15.92 -7.06 22.84
CA VAL A 43 -14.75 -6.73 23.67
C VAL A 43 -13.47 -7.19 22.96
N GLY A 44 -12.44 -6.34 22.93
CA GLY A 44 -11.16 -6.58 22.28
C GLY A 44 -10.75 -5.48 21.30
N GLU A 45 -9.65 -5.72 20.60
CA GLU A 45 -9.07 -4.79 19.61
C GLU A 45 -9.69 -5.00 18.22
N HIS A 46 -10.11 -3.91 17.58
CA HIS A 46 -10.73 -3.91 16.25
C HIS A 46 -10.12 -2.83 15.37
N THR A 47 -10.07 -3.07 14.07
CA THR A 47 -9.79 -2.00 13.09
C THR A 47 -11.04 -1.13 12.90
N LEU A 48 -10.89 0.09 12.38
CA LEU A 48 -12.05 0.92 12.06
C LEU A 48 -12.87 0.31 10.90
N SER A 49 -12.23 -0.41 9.97
CA SER A 49 -12.93 -1.18 8.93
C SER A 49 -13.75 -2.33 9.49
N ASP A 50 -13.28 -3.01 10.52
CA ASP A 50 -14.06 -4.04 11.22
C ASP A 50 -15.29 -3.42 11.88
N TRP A 51 -15.13 -2.24 12.48
CA TRP A 51 -16.24 -1.51 13.07
C TRP A 51 -17.27 -1.05 12.04
N ALA A 52 -16.83 -0.50 10.91
CA ALA A 52 -17.69 -0.14 9.79
C ALA A 52 -18.55 -1.33 9.33
N ARG A 53 -17.95 -2.53 9.26
CA ARG A 53 -18.66 -3.77 8.90
C ARG A 53 -19.73 -4.16 9.91
N HIS A 54 -19.47 -4.00 11.21
CA HIS A 54 -20.46 -4.29 12.26
C HIS A 54 -21.63 -3.30 12.22
N ILE A 55 -21.35 -2.01 12.01
CA ILE A 55 -22.38 -0.96 11.89
C ILE A 55 -23.32 -1.24 10.71
N GLU A 56 -22.76 -1.51 9.53
CA GLU A 56 -23.54 -1.83 8.32
C GLU A 56 -24.33 -3.14 8.50
N GLY A 57 -23.73 -4.16 9.11
CA GLY A 57 -24.39 -5.44 9.36
C GLY A 57 -25.58 -5.32 10.32
N ALA A 58 -25.47 -4.48 11.36
CA ALA A 58 -26.55 -4.21 12.29
C ALA A 58 -27.65 -3.32 11.70
N HIS A 59 -27.31 -2.49 10.70
CA HIS A 59 -28.20 -1.48 10.13
C HIS A 59 -28.14 -1.41 8.59
N PRO A 60 -28.50 -2.48 7.87
CA PRO A 60 -28.26 -2.61 6.43
C PRO A 60 -29.01 -1.58 5.56
N GLU A 61 -30.15 -1.05 6.02
CA GLU A 61 -30.95 -0.06 5.29
C GLU A 61 -30.75 1.39 5.79
N SER A 62 -29.88 1.59 6.80
CA SER A 62 -29.68 2.91 7.40
C SER A 62 -28.63 3.70 6.63
N VAL A 63 -29.08 4.77 5.95
CA VAL A 63 -28.20 5.74 5.28
C VAL A 63 -27.22 6.38 6.28
N VAL A 64 -27.67 6.62 7.51
CA VAL A 64 -26.83 7.20 8.57
C VAL A 64 -25.73 6.23 8.99
N ALA A 65 -26.06 4.94 9.16
CA ALA A 65 -25.08 3.92 9.50
C ALA A 65 -24.04 3.74 8.38
N SER A 66 -24.50 3.76 7.12
CA SER A 66 -23.61 3.72 5.95
C SER A 66 -22.68 4.94 5.87
N ALA A 67 -23.17 6.14 6.19
CA ALA A 67 -22.35 7.34 6.24
C ALA A 67 -21.23 7.23 7.30
N TYR A 68 -21.56 6.78 8.52
CA TYR A 68 -20.56 6.57 9.56
C TYR A 68 -19.57 5.46 9.22
N ALA A 69 -20.03 4.36 8.64
CA ALA A 69 -19.16 3.28 8.18
C ALA A 69 -18.21 3.76 7.07
N GLY A 70 -18.70 4.55 6.11
CA GLY A 70 -17.87 5.16 5.08
C GLY A 70 -16.80 6.07 5.66
N ARG A 71 -17.16 6.85 6.68
CA ARG A 71 -16.25 7.77 7.36
C ARG A 71 -15.18 7.05 8.19
N LEU A 72 -15.53 5.98 8.90
CA LEU A 72 -14.57 5.14 9.62
C LEU A 72 -13.47 4.61 8.68
N ARG A 73 -13.87 4.13 7.49
CA ARG A 73 -12.90 3.67 6.48
C ARG A 73 -12.04 4.81 5.92
N GLU A 74 -12.58 6.02 5.83
CA GLU A 74 -11.83 7.20 5.38
C GLU A 74 -10.77 7.61 6.39
N ILE A 75 -11.16 7.76 7.65
CA ILE A 75 -10.24 8.06 8.75
C ILE A 75 -9.17 6.96 8.85
N GLU A 76 -9.55 5.69 8.75
CA GLU A 76 -8.58 4.59 8.75
C GLU A 76 -7.57 4.71 7.62
N ARG A 77 -8.00 5.01 6.39
CA ARG A 77 -7.10 5.21 5.25
C ARG A 77 -6.18 6.41 5.43
N GLN A 78 -6.64 7.45 6.14
CA GLN A 78 -5.88 8.67 6.37
C GLN A 78 -4.73 8.44 7.36
N TYR A 79 -4.93 7.61 8.38
CA TYR A 79 -3.97 7.45 9.49
C TYR A 79 -3.33 6.06 9.61
N THR A 80 -3.85 5.07 8.89
CA THR A 80 -3.19 3.78 8.72
C THR A 80 -2.32 3.87 7.48
N PRO A 81 -1.01 3.63 7.58
CA PRO A 81 -0.19 3.40 6.40
C PRO A 81 -0.88 2.32 5.57
N PRO A 82 -1.10 2.53 4.26
CA PRO A 82 -1.80 1.55 3.43
C PRO A 82 -1.15 0.17 3.46
N LEU A 83 0.11 0.10 3.92
CA LEU A 83 0.89 -1.09 4.17
C LEU A 83 1.55 -1.01 5.56
N PRO A 84 1.03 -1.72 6.57
CA PRO A 84 1.66 -1.80 7.88
C PRO A 84 3.10 -2.35 7.78
N GLY A 85 4.07 -1.65 8.36
CA GLY A 85 5.48 -2.08 8.37
C GLY A 85 6.35 -1.56 7.23
N LEU A 86 5.84 -0.61 6.44
CA LEU A 86 6.59 0.05 5.37
C LEU A 86 7.12 1.41 5.84
N ASP A 87 8.43 1.63 5.67
CA ASP A 87 9.04 2.94 5.91
C ASP A 87 8.55 3.93 4.84
N TRP A 88 8.03 5.08 5.27
CA TRP A 88 7.49 6.10 4.36
C TRP A 88 8.58 6.75 3.53
N VAL A 89 9.72 7.02 4.17
CA VAL A 89 10.87 7.67 3.57
C VAL A 89 12.11 6.89 3.98
N ILE A 90 12.95 6.54 3.00
CA ILE A 90 14.28 6.00 3.25
C ILE A 90 15.31 7.03 2.80
N GLU A 91 16.15 7.48 3.72
CA GLU A 91 17.25 8.42 3.45
C GLU A 91 18.49 7.68 2.94
N HIS A 92 19.15 8.26 1.95
CA HIS A 92 20.39 7.75 1.37
C HIS A 92 21.50 8.79 1.53
N GLY A 93 22.63 8.35 2.09
CA GLY A 93 23.85 9.16 2.04
C GLY A 93 24.41 9.26 0.61
N PRO A 94 25.40 10.15 0.39
CA PRO A 94 25.99 10.34 -0.93
C PRO A 94 26.71 9.08 -1.43
N ASN A 95 26.62 8.82 -2.73
CA ASN A 95 27.44 7.80 -3.37
C ASN A 95 28.86 8.31 -3.56
N THR A 96 29.83 7.68 -2.89
CA THR A 96 31.24 8.07 -2.95
C THR A 96 32.07 7.19 -3.89
N VAL A 97 31.48 6.15 -4.47
CA VAL A 97 32.19 5.15 -5.30
C VAL A 97 31.73 5.13 -6.76
N GLY A 98 30.52 5.62 -7.05
CA GLY A 98 29.97 5.72 -8.40
C GLY A 98 28.98 6.87 -8.56
N ARG A 99 28.06 6.72 -9.50
CA ARG A 99 27.05 7.73 -9.87
C ARG A 99 25.67 7.31 -9.37
N ASP A 100 24.87 8.31 -9.03
CA ASP A 100 23.45 8.12 -8.79
C ASP A 100 22.67 8.47 -10.04
N TRP A 101 21.83 7.53 -10.47
CA TRP A 101 20.96 7.66 -11.61
C TRP A 101 19.52 7.73 -11.14
N VAL A 102 18.69 8.49 -11.85
CA VAL A 102 17.25 8.53 -11.63
C VAL A 102 16.54 8.05 -12.89
N ALA A 103 15.64 7.08 -12.74
CA ALA A 103 14.81 6.56 -13.81
C ALA A 103 13.32 6.73 -13.51
N GLY A 104 12.57 7.10 -14.55
CA GLY A 104 11.11 7.12 -14.53
C GLY A 104 10.51 5.71 -14.60
N ASP A 105 9.22 5.66 -14.93
CA ASP A 105 8.41 4.45 -15.02
C ASP A 105 9.02 3.41 -15.98
N ILE A 106 8.98 2.13 -15.59
CA ILE A 106 9.51 1.02 -16.41
C ILE A 106 8.36 0.25 -17.09
N HIS A 107 7.23 0.07 -16.41
CA HIS A 107 6.02 -0.56 -16.97
C HIS A 107 6.28 -1.86 -17.75
N GLY A 108 6.91 -2.82 -17.08
CA GLY A 108 7.19 -4.14 -17.65
C GLY A 108 8.05 -4.12 -18.92
N GLN A 109 8.78 -3.03 -19.19
CA GLN A 109 9.68 -2.89 -20.34
C GLN A 109 11.13 -3.29 -20.00
N TYR A 110 11.33 -4.36 -19.22
CA TYR A 110 12.63 -4.84 -18.72
C TYR A 110 13.75 -4.77 -19.77
N GLY A 111 13.55 -5.35 -20.96
CA GLY A 111 14.57 -5.37 -21.99
C GLY A 111 14.93 -3.99 -22.56
N LYS A 112 14.00 -3.02 -22.60
CA LYS A 112 14.32 -1.63 -22.98
C LYS A 112 15.12 -0.95 -21.88
N PHE A 113 14.72 -1.17 -20.63
CA PHE A 113 15.37 -0.62 -19.46
C PHE A 113 16.83 -1.11 -19.34
N MET A 114 17.09 -2.42 -19.44
CA MET A 114 18.45 -2.95 -19.40
C MET A 114 19.36 -2.42 -20.53
N ARG A 115 18.81 -2.25 -21.74
CA ARG A 115 19.56 -1.61 -22.85
C ARG A 115 19.85 -0.13 -22.60
N ALA A 116 18.96 0.58 -21.90
CA ALA A 116 19.21 1.97 -21.53
C ALA A 116 20.36 2.07 -20.53
N LEU A 117 20.40 1.18 -19.52
CA LEU A 117 21.52 1.07 -18.58
C LEU A 117 22.84 0.77 -19.28
N GLU A 118 22.84 -0.19 -20.21
CA GLU A 118 24.03 -0.52 -21.02
C GLU A 118 24.50 0.69 -21.84
N ALA A 119 23.58 1.41 -22.49
CA ALA A 119 23.90 2.55 -23.34
C ALA A 119 24.53 3.73 -22.58
N VAL A 120 24.20 3.89 -21.29
CA VAL A 120 24.82 4.91 -20.42
C VAL A 120 26.05 4.39 -19.66
N GLY A 121 26.42 3.13 -19.87
CA GLY A 121 27.52 2.46 -19.18
C GLY A 121 27.31 2.42 -17.67
N PHE A 122 26.11 2.02 -17.23
CA PHE A 122 25.79 1.83 -15.81
C PHE A 122 26.64 0.68 -15.23
N ASP A 123 27.28 0.93 -14.09
CA ASP A 123 28.13 -0.03 -13.39
C ASP A 123 27.42 -0.55 -12.13
N VAL A 124 26.87 -1.77 -12.17
CA VAL A 124 26.11 -2.38 -11.06
C VAL A 124 26.92 -2.55 -9.76
N GLU A 125 28.25 -2.47 -9.82
CA GLU A 125 29.12 -2.59 -8.64
C GLU A 125 29.40 -1.23 -7.97
N ARG A 126 29.06 -0.10 -8.62
CA ARG A 126 29.44 1.26 -8.16
C ARG A 126 28.31 2.26 -8.22
N ASP A 127 27.51 2.20 -9.27
CA ASP A 127 26.39 3.10 -9.50
C ASP A 127 25.17 2.65 -8.69
N ARG A 128 24.34 3.61 -8.30
CA ARG A 128 23.02 3.37 -7.71
C ARG A 128 21.95 3.90 -8.65
N LEU A 129 20.82 3.22 -8.72
CA LEU A 129 19.66 3.69 -9.47
C LEU A 129 18.48 3.92 -8.55
N PHE A 130 17.99 5.15 -8.53
CA PHE A 130 16.74 5.54 -7.89
C PHE A 130 15.61 5.53 -8.91
N GLN A 131 14.58 4.74 -8.65
CA GLN A 131 13.47 4.53 -9.56
C GLN A 131 12.16 4.98 -8.90
N VAL A 132 11.33 5.71 -9.64
CA VAL A 132 10.19 6.46 -9.08
C VAL A 132 8.94 5.62 -8.75
N GLY A 133 8.95 4.32 -8.99
CA GLY A 133 7.78 3.41 -8.92
C GLY A 133 7.25 3.03 -10.30
N ASP A 134 6.16 2.26 -10.36
CA ASP A 134 5.54 1.82 -11.61
C ASP A 134 6.48 0.91 -12.44
N LEU A 135 6.96 -0.13 -11.77
CA LEU A 135 7.78 -1.20 -12.33
C LEU A 135 6.94 -2.13 -13.21
N ILE A 136 5.73 -2.45 -12.76
CA ILE A 136 4.84 -3.44 -13.38
C ILE A 136 3.80 -2.80 -14.33
N ASP A 137 2.97 -3.67 -14.92
CA ASP A 137 1.87 -3.37 -15.84
C ASP A 137 2.29 -2.82 -17.20
N ARG A 138 1.35 -2.86 -18.16
CA ARG A 138 1.46 -2.40 -19.57
C ARG A 138 2.48 -3.16 -20.44
N GLY A 139 3.62 -3.57 -19.88
CA GLY A 139 4.61 -4.43 -20.49
C GLY A 139 4.44 -5.91 -20.12
N ARG A 140 5.07 -6.78 -20.92
CA ARG A 140 5.01 -8.23 -20.73
C ARG A 140 6.03 -8.76 -19.72
N ASN A 141 7.04 -7.97 -19.36
CA ASN A 141 8.15 -8.37 -18.52
C ASN A 141 8.01 -7.79 -17.10
N SER A 142 6.77 -7.57 -16.64
CA SER A 142 6.46 -6.98 -15.32
C SER A 142 7.05 -7.76 -14.16
N ARG A 143 6.99 -9.09 -14.18
CA ARG A 143 7.63 -9.93 -13.16
C ARG A 143 9.14 -9.63 -13.05
N GLN A 144 9.84 -9.60 -14.17
CA GLN A 144 11.29 -9.29 -14.20
C GLN A 144 11.59 -7.86 -13.75
N CYS A 145 10.71 -6.91 -14.03
CA CYS A 145 10.82 -5.56 -13.50
C CYS A 145 10.62 -5.49 -11.98
N LEU A 146 9.68 -6.26 -11.44
CA LEU A 146 9.45 -6.35 -9.99
C LEU A 146 10.64 -7.02 -9.29
N GLU A 147 11.26 -8.03 -9.91
CA GLU A 147 12.47 -8.70 -9.40
C GLU A 147 13.66 -7.74 -9.24
N LEU A 148 13.70 -6.62 -9.97
CA LEU A 148 14.75 -5.60 -9.78
C LEU A 148 14.72 -4.99 -8.37
N ALA A 149 13.58 -4.99 -7.66
CA ALA A 149 13.50 -4.45 -6.31
C ALA A 149 14.41 -5.17 -5.29
N PHE A 150 14.90 -6.36 -5.63
CA PHE A 150 15.81 -7.15 -4.78
C PHE A 150 17.29 -6.94 -5.15
N GLU A 151 17.58 -6.23 -6.23
CA GLU A 151 18.95 -5.94 -6.64
C GLU A 151 19.57 -4.86 -5.74
N PRO A 152 20.82 -5.03 -5.27
CA PRO A 152 21.43 -4.12 -4.29
C PRO A 152 21.70 -2.71 -4.84
N TRP A 153 21.76 -2.56 -6.17
CA TRP A 153 22.00 -1.31 -6.87
C TRP A 153 20.69 -0.59 -7.27
N PHE A 154 19.52 -1.20 -7.01
CA PHE A 154 18.22 -0.73 -7.50
C PHE A 154 17.30 -0.31 -6.35
N TYR A 155 17.04 0.99 -6.27
CA TYR A 155 16.30 1.64 -5.19
C TYR A 155 14.99 2.22 -5.74
N ALA A 156 13.95 1.41 -5.82
CA ALA A 156 12.63 1.85 -6.28
C ALA A 156 11.73 2.39 -5.15
N CYS A 157 10.77 3.24 -5.51
CA CYS A 157 9.63 3.60 -4.68
C CYS A 157 8.40 2.74 -5.03
N LEU A 158 7.39 2.74 -4.16
CA LEU A 158 6.10 2.13 -4.46
C LEU A 158 5.30 3.00 -5.44
N GLY A 159 5.03 2.49 -6.65
CA GLY A 159 4.14 3.12 -7.60
C GLY A 159 2.67 2.82 -7.35
N ASN A 160 1.79 3.56 -8.03
CA ASN A 160 0.36 3.29 -7.95
C ASN A 160 -0.01 1.97 -8.64
N HIS A 161 0.79 1.51 -9.61
CA HIS A 161 0.56 0.23 -10.27
C HIS A 161 0.83 -0.97 -9.34
N GLU A 162 1.93 -0.94 -8.57
CA GLU A 162 2.17 -1.95 -7.53
C GLU A 162 1.05 -1.96 -6.49
N ARG A 163 0.53 -0.79 -6.12
CA ARG A 163 -0.62 -0.68 -5.22
C ARG A 163 -1.88 -1.31 -5.78
N LEU A 164 -2.24 -0.99 -7.03
CA LEU A 164 -3.41 -1.57 -7.70
C LEU A 164 -3.32 -3.09 -7.78
N ALA A 165 -2.15 -3.62 -8.14
CA ALA A 165 -1.92 -5.06 -8.18
C ALA A 165 -2.08 -5.70 -6.80
N LEU A 166 -1.51 -5.09 -5.76
CA LEU A 166 -1.60 -5.62 -4.40
C LEU A 166 -3.03 -5.68 -3.89
N ASP A 167 -3.80 -4.61 -4.07
CA ASP A 167 -5.21 -4.55 -3.67
C ASP A 167 -6.01 -5.64 -4.42
N ALA A 168 -5.84 -5.74 -5.74
CA ALA A 168 -6.46 -6.78 -6.57
C ALA A 168 -6.11 -8.21 -6.13
N LEU A 169 -4.83 -8.49 -5.84
CA LEU A 169 -4.34 -9.81 -5.43
C LEU A 169 -4.77 -10.21 -4.02
N ARG A 170 -5.08 -9.23 -3.16
CA ARG A 170 -5.63 -9.46 -1.82
C ARG A 170 -7.14 -9.66 -1.85
N GLU A 171 -7.86 -8.88 -2.63
CA GLU A 171 -9.33 -8.97 -2.73
C GLU A 171 -9.81 -10.12 -3.62
N GLY A 172 -9.00 -10.54 -4.60
CA GLY A 172 -9.29 -11.69 -5.47
C GLY A 172 -9.91 -11.29 -6.81
N GLN A 173 -10.04 -12.28 -7.72
CA GLN A 173 -10.33 -12.05 -9.14
C GLN A 173 -11.73 -11.50 -9.44
N ASP A 174 -12.69 -11.73 -8.54
CA ASP A 174 -14.07 -11.27 -8.69
C ASP A 174 -14.31 -9.87 -8.06
N SER A 175 -13.25 -9.18 -7.65
CA SER A 175 -13.33 -7.89 -6.95
C SER A 175 -13.31 -6.68 -7.89
N GLY A 176 -13.83 -5.55 -7.40
CA GLY A 176 -13.69 -4.27 -8.09
C GLY A 176 -12.23 -3.79 -8.20
N ALA A 177 -11.38 -4.14 -7.24
CA ALA A 177 -9.95 -3.87 -7.30
C ALA A 177 -9.27 -4.62 -8.46
N TRP A 178 -9.66 -5.88 -8.70
CA TRP A 178 -9.20 -6.65 -9.84
C TRP A 178 -9.58 -5.99 -11.17
N ASP A 179 -10.85 -5.63 -11.34
CA ASP A 179 -11.32 -4.90 -12.53
C ASP A 179 -10.56 -3.59 -12.74
N LEU A 180 -10.31 -2.84 -11.66
CA LEU A 180 -9.58 -1.58 -11.72
C LEU A 180 -8.12 -1.78 -12.15
N TRP A 181 -7.41 -2.75 -11.57
CA TRP A 181 -6.04 -3.08 -11.95
C TRP A 181 -5.95 -3.51 -13.42
N PHE A 182 -6.89 -4.36 -13.87
CA PHE A 182 -6.95 -4.81 -15.25
C PHE A 182 -7.12 -3.67 -16.25
N ARG A 183 -8.02 -2.73 -15.97
CA ARG A 183 -8.22 -1.52 -16.80
C ARG A 183 -6.98 -0.64 -16.89
N ASN A 184 -6.07 -0.74 -15.91
CA ASN A 184 -4.83 0.00 -15.85
C ASN A 184 -3.61 -0.77 -16.40
N GLY A 185 -3.78 -1.97 -16.94
CA GLY A 185 -2.71 -2.71 -17.62
C GLY A 185 -2.17 -3.93 -16.85
N GLY A 186 -2.89 -4.39 -15.84
CA GLY A 186 -2.59 -5.61 -15.08
C GLY A 186 -2.70 -6.94 -15.86
N SER A 187 -3.05 -6.91 -17.15
CA SER A 187 -3.33 -8.11 -17.94
C SER A 187 -2.15 -9.08 -18.12
N TRP A 188 -0.93 -8.66 -17.78
CA TRP A 188 0.26 -9.51 -17.80
C TRP A 188 0.16 -10.69 -16.84
N ILE A 189 -0.66 -10.57 -15.78
CA ILE A 189 -0.88 -11.61 -14.76
C ILE A 189 -1.41 -12.93 -15.35
N TYR A 190 -2.07 -12.90 -16.52
CA TYR A 190 -2.54 -14.13 -17.18
C TYR A 190 -1.41 -15.01 -17.75
N GLY A 191 -0.20 -14.48 -17.86
CA GLY A 191 0.99 -15.25 -18.21
C GLY A 191 1.71 -15.87 -17.03
N GLU A 192 1.20 -15.69 -15.80
CA GLU A 192 1.92 -15.94 -14.55
C GLU A 192 1.09 -16.79 -13.56
N ASP A 193 1.75 -17.34 -12.55
CA ASP A 193 1.06 -17.90 -11.39
C ASP A 193 0.69 -16.76 -10.42
N ILE A 194 -0.62 -16.57 -10.20
CA ILE A 194 -1.16 -15.49 -9.37
C ILE A 194 -0.65 -15.55 -7.92
N ARG A 195 -0.46 -16.76 -7.36
CA ARG A 195 0.01 -16.91 -5.97
C ARG A 195 1.49 -16.57 -5.85
N GLU A 196 2.28 -16.95 -6.85
CA GLU A 196 3.69 -16.57 -6.91
C GLU A 196 3.85 -15.07 -7.05
N VAL A 197 3.10 -14.43 -7.96
CA VAL A 197 3.17 -12.97 -8.15
C VAL A 197 2.74 -12.24 -6.88
N LYS A 198 1.68 -12.68 -6.21
CA LYS A 198 1.29 -12.13 -4.92
C LYS A 198 2.41 -12.23 -3.89
N THR A 199 2.99 -13.42 -3.75
CA THR A 199 4.10 -13.66 -2.80
C THR A 199 5.30 -12.78 -3.12
N LEU A 200 5.66 -12.65 -4.40
CA LEU A 200 6.76 -11.82 -4.87
C LEU A 200 6.51 -10.33 -4.59
N LEU A 201 5.31 -9.84 -4.89
CA LEU A 201 4.94 -8.45 -4.65
C LEU A 201 4.95 -8.13 -3.15
N GLU A 202 4.37 -8.99 -2.32
CA GLU A 202 4.41 -8.84 -0.85
C GLU A 202 5.85 -8.86 -0.32
N ALA A 203 6.73 -9.69 -0.87
CA ALA A 203 8.14 -9.73 -0.52
C ALA A 203 8.93 -8.49 -1.01
N ALA A 204 8.49 -7.85 -2.09
CA ALA A 204 9.11 -6.63 -2.60
C ALA A 204 8.74 -5.38 -1.80
N LEU A 205 7.58 -5.36 -1.12
CA LEU A 205 7.08 -4.19 -0.39
C LEU A 205 8.08 -3.53 0.57
N PRO A 206 8.86 -4.26 1.39
CA PRO A 206 9.87 -3.65 2.25
C PRO A 206 10.98 -2.89 1.49
N HIS A 207 11.16 -3.19 0.21
CA HIS A 207 12.12 -2.54 -0.68
C HIS A 207 11.51 -1.36 -1.46
N LEU A 208 10.22 -1.10 -1.32
CA LEU A 208 9.47 -0.10 -2.08
C LEU A 208 8.85 0.94 -1.12
N PRO A 209 9.64 1.82 -0.48
CA PRO A 209 9.09 2.92 0.32
C PRO A 209 8.28 3.89 -0.55
N LEU A 210 7.48 4.76 0.07
CA LEU A 210 6.75 5.79 -0.67
C LEU A 210 7.68 6.87 -1.24
N ALA A 211 8.77 7.18 -0.54
CA ALA A 211 9.75 8.14 -0.97
C ALA A 211 11.17 7.72 -0.60
N ARG A 212 12.13 8.27 -1.34
CA ARG A 212 13.56 8.18 -1.05
C ARG A 212 14.16 9.58 -1.08
N GLU A 213 14.93 9.91 -0.07
CA GLU A 213 15.73 11.14 -0.02
C GLU A 213 17.17 10.79 -0.37
N VAL A 214 17.78 11.55 -1.29
CA VAL A 214 19.09 11.27 -1.91
C VAL A 214 19.97 12.50 -1.88
#